data_AF-A0A3A2IYI6-F1
#
_entry.id   AF-A0A3A2IYI6-F1
#
_cell.length_a   1.000
_cell.length_b   1.000
_cell.length_c   1.000
_cell.angle_alpha   90.00
_cell.angle_beta   90.00
_cell.angle_gamma   90.00
#
_symmetry.space_group_name_H-M   'P 1'
#
loop_
_entity.id
_entity.type
_entity.pdbx_description
1 polymer ?
#
loop_
_entity_poly.entity_id
_entity_poly.type
_entity_poly.pdbx_seq_one_letter_code
_entity_poly.pdbx_strand_id
1 'polypeptide(L)'
;IGISVHEGQLFGWVNQLLGLFTALGILLITISGVVMWWSRKPVDSLGAPKAPRNQKLPLLLGLVIVALGTLLPLLGLSLIFILVIEFALLCRITKVKAFLGIG
;
A
#
# COMPACT_ATOMS: atom_id res chain seq x y z
N ILE A 1 -33.45 0.21 6.91
CA ILE A 1 -32.17 0.39 7.65
C ILE A 1 -31.00 0.61 6.69
N GLY A 2 -30.85 -0.19 5.62
CA GLY A 2 -29.72 -0.07 4.68
C GLY A 2 -29.53 1.30 4.01
N ILE A 3 -30.61 1.98 3.60
CA ILE A 3 -30.54 3.33 3.00
C ILE A 3 -29.95 4.38 3.94
N SER A 4 -30.47 4.49 5.17
CA SER A 4 -29.98 5.46 6.15
C SER A 4 -28.52 5.18 6.58
N VAL A 5 -28.09 3.91 6.56
CA VAL A 5 -26.69 3.51 6.82
C VAL A 5 -25.80 3.94 5.68
N HIS A 6 -26.24 3.71 4.44
CA HIS A 6 -25.46 4.01 3.25
C HIS A 6 -25.38 5.51 2.95
N GLU A 7 -26.45 6.26 3.23
CA GLU A 7 -26.50 7.72 3.15
C GLU A 7 -25.79 8.41 4.32
N GLY A 8 -25.36 7.64 5.33
CA GLY A 8 -24.69 8.17 6.50
C GLY A 8 -25.57 9.06 7.37
N GLN A 9 -26.90 8.86 7.34
CA GLN A 9 -27.85 9.55 8.19
C GLN A 9 -28.11 8.85 9.53
N LEU A 10 -27.63 7.61 9.74
CA LEU A 10 -27.64 7.04 11.09
C LEU A 10 -26.80 7.92 12.01
N PHE A 11 -27.38 8.36 13.14
CA PHE A 11 -26.76 9.26 14.12
C PHE A 11 -26.56 10.73 13.67
N GLY A 12 -27.13 11.14 12.51
CA GLY A 12 -27.15 12.54 12.08
C GLY A 12 -25.75 13.15 11.87
N TRP A 13 -25.50 14.33 12.45
CA TRP A 13 -24.24 15.09 12.26
C TRP A 13 -23.00 14.36 12.79
N VAL A 14 -23.15 13.47 13.78
CA VAL A 14 -22.03 12.70 14.36
C VAL A 14 -21.43 11.78 13.30
N ASN A 15 -22.27 11.12 12.50
CA ASN A 15 -21.80 10.25 11.42
C ASN A 15 -21.17 11.05 10.27
N GLN A 16 -21.67 12.25 9.99
CA GLN A 16 -21.06 13.15 9.00
C GLN A 16 -19.65 13.59 9.42
N LEU A 17 -19.45 13.93 10.70
CA LEU A 17 -18.11 14.21 11.22
C LEU A 17 -17.21 12.99 11.17
N LEU A 18 -17.71 11.79 11.53
CA LEU A 18 -16.94 10.56 11.42
C LEU A 18 -16.52 10.29 9.98
N GLY A 19 -17.42 10.50 9.02
CA GLY A 19 -17.14 10.42 7.59
C GLY A 19 -16.09 11.44 7.15
N LEU A 20 -16.20 12.69 7.60
CA LEU A 20 -15.22 13.75 7.34
C LEU A 20 -13.83 13.38 7.86
N PHE A 21 -13.73 12.94 9.12
CA PHE A 21 -12.45 12.53 9.70
C PHE A 21 -11.88 11.29 9.01
N THR A 22 -12.73 10.34 8.62
CA THR A 22 -12.29 9.15 7.86
C THR A 22 -11.75 9.55 6.49
N ALA A 23 -12.46 10.43 5.77
CA ALA A 23 -12.03 10.95 4.47
C ALA A 23 -10.72 11.72 4.58
N LEU A 24 -10.59 12.61 5.57
CA LEU A 24 -9.36 13.34 5.85
C LEU A 24 -8.21 12.39 6.22
N GLY A 25 -8.48 11.35 7.03
CA GLY A 25 -7.50 10.34 7.39
C GLY A 25 -6.95 9.60 6.16
N ILE A 26 -7.83 9.13 5.27
CA ILE A 26 -7.44 8.48 4.01
C ILE A 26 -6.63 9.44 3.13
N LEU A 27 -7.05 10.70 3.03
CA LEU A 27 -6.34 11.73 2.28
C LEU A 27 -4.93 11.95 2.83
N LEU A 28 -4.79 12.12 4.15
CA LEU A 28 -3.51 12.33 4.81
C LEU A 28 -2.58 11.13 4.65
N ILE A 29 -3.07 9.90 4.82
CA ILE A 29 -2.28 8.68 4.63
C ILE A 29 -1.80 8.59 3.17
N THR A 30 -2.67 8.89 2.20
CA THR A 30 -2.34 8.87 0.77
C THR A 30 -1.25 9.89 0.45
N ILE A 31 -1.43 11.15 0.88
CA ILE A 31 -0.45 12.23 0.66
C ILE A 31 0.87 11.89 1.35
N SER A 32 0.83 11.40 2.59
CA SER A 32 2.01 11.01 3.34
C SER A 32 2.79 9.92 2.61
N GLY A 33 2.10 8.90 2.05
CA GLY A 33 2.73 7.87 1.24
C GLY A 33 3.46 8.43 0.01
N VAL A 34 2.82 9.34 -0.73
CA VAL A 34 3.43 10.01 -1.90
C VAL A 34 4.63 10.87 -1.49
N VAL A 35 4.51 11.63 -0.40
CA VAL A 35 5.61 12.46 0.12
C VAL A 35 6.78 11.59 0.56
N MET A 36 6.52 10.52 1.33
CA MET A 36 7.55 9.56 1.75
C MET A 36 8.25 8.91 0.56
N TRP A 37 7.50 8.57 -0.49
CA TRP A 37 8.08 8.05 -1.73
C TRP A 37 8.96 9.10 -2.39
N TRP A 38 8.46 10.31 -2.63
CA TRP A 38 9.22 11.39 -3.27
C TRP A 38 10.51 11.69 -2.50
N SER A 39 10.44 11.83 -1.18
CA SER A 39 11.61 12.13 -0.34
C SER A 39 12.69 11.04 -0.34
N ARG A 40 12.35 9.79 -0.72
CA ARG A 40 13.27 8.65 -0.66
C ARG A 40 13.57 8.04 -2.03
N LYS A 41 12.86 8.46 -3.09
CA LYS A 41 12.99 7.93 -4.44
C LYS A 41 14.40 8.23 -5.00
N PRO A 42 15.10 7.24 -5.58
CA PRO A 42 16.36 7.48 -6.30
C PRO A 42 16.15 8.30 -7.59
N VAL A 43 17.11 9.13 -7.97
CA VAL A 43 17.00 10.03 -9.13
C VAL A 43 16.79 9.25 -10.43
N ASP A 44 17.55 8.17 -10.63
CA ASP A 44 17.60 7.41 -11.90
C ASP A 44 16.59 6.27 -12.01
N SER A 45 15.72 6.08 -11.02
CA SER A 45 14.76 4.96 -11.01
C SER A 45 13.43 5.34 -10.36
N LEU A 46 12.33 4.75 -10.83
CA LEU A 46 11.02 4.81 -10.17
C LEU A 46 10.88 3.79 -9.04
N GLY A 47 11.94 3.03 -8.76
CA GLY A 47 11.96 2.00 -7.73
C GLY A 47 11.83 2.53 -6.31
N ALA A 48 11.41 1.63 -5.43
CA ALA A 48 11.47 1.86 -4.00
C ALA A 48 12.94 2.07 -3.57
N PRO A 49 13.19 2.85 -2.50
CA PRO A 49 14.53 3.01 -1.95
C PRO A 49 15.10 1.64 -1.59
N LYS A 50 16.35 1.37 -1.97
CA LYS A 50 16.99 0.09 -1.64
C LYS A 50 17.03 -0.07 -0.12
N ALA A 51 16.52 -1.19 0.38
CA ALA A 51 16.59 -1.50 1.80
C ALA A 51 18.07 -1.47 2.25
N PRO A 52 18.39 -0.86 3.41
CA PRO A 52 19.75 -0.87 3.92
C PRO A 52 20.22 -2.31 4.07
N ARG A 53 21.41 -2.64 3.58
CA ARG A 53 21.94 -4.00 3.41
C ARG A 53 21.92 -4.88 4.68
N ASN A 54 21.80 -4.27 5.86
CA ASN A 54 21.78 -4.95 7.17
C ASN A 54 20.46 -4.84 7.94
N GLN A 55 19.41 -4.25 7.35
CA GLN A 55 18.14 -4.08 8.04
C GLN A 55 17.26 -5.32 7.81
N LYS A 56 17.07 -6.10 8.87
CA LYS A 56 16.13 -7.24 8.85
C LYS A 56 14.71 -6.69 8.76
N LEU A 57 13.86 -7.35 7.98
CA LEU A 57 12.42 -7.06 7.98
C LEU A 57 11.93 -7.17 9.43
N PRO A 58 11.27 -6.14 9.99
CA PRO A 58 10.76 -6.22 11.34
C PRO A 58 9.73 -7.35 11.41
N LEU A 59 9.88 -8.26 12.38
CA LEU A 59 9.01 -9.43 12.55
C LEU A 59 7.53 -9.04 12.56
N LEU A 60 7.22 -7.90 13.20
CA LEU A 60 5.88 -7.32 13.26
C LEU A 60 5.29 -7.07 11.87
N LEU A 61 6.08 -6.54 10.93
CA LEU A 61 5.60 -6.26 9.57
C LEU A 61 5.27 -7.57 8.83
N GLY A 62 6.12 -8.59 8.95
CA GLY A 62 5.84 -9.90 8.37
C GLY A 62 4.56 -10.52 8.95
N LEU A 63 4.37 -10.44 10.26
CA LEU A 63 3.18 -10.95 10.93
C LEU A 63 1.91 -10.20 10.49
N VAL A 64 1.98 -8.87 10.37
CA VAL A 64 0.86 -8.05 9.88
C VAL A 64 0.51 -8.40 8.44
N ILE A 65 1.49 -8.59 7.55
CA ILE A 65 1.23 -8.98 6.16
C ILE A 65 0.52 -10.34 6.11
N VAL A 66 0.99 -11.33 6.88
CA VAL A 66 0.36 -12.66 6.92
C VAL A 66 -1.05 -12.58 7.49
N ALA A 67 -1.25 -11.87 8.60
CA ALA A 67 -2.56 -11.69 9.21
C ALA A 67 -3.54 -10.98 8.25
N LEU A 68 -3.13 -9.88 7.62
CA LEU A 68 -3.98 -9.18 6.66
C LEU A 68 -4.24 -10.01 5.40
N GLY A 69 -3.25 -10.77 4.92
CA GLY A 69 -3.43 -11.67 3.78
C GLY A 69 -4.40 -12.81 4.04
N THR A 70 -4.48 -13.32 5.28
CA THR A 70 -5.45 -14.36 5.66
C THR A 70 -6.84 -13.79 5.94
N LEU A 71 -6.94 -12.62 6.59
CA LEU A 71 -8.22 -11.94 6.84
C LEU A 71 -8.81 -11.34 5.55
N LEU A 72 -7.98 -10.85 4.63
CA LEU A 72 -8.35 -10.22 3.37
C LEU A 72 -7.74 -11.02 2.19
N PRO A 73 -8.38 -12.09 1.73
CA PRO A 73 -7.79 -13.00 0.75
C PRO A 73 -7.48 -12.33 -0.60
N LEU A 74 -8.27 -11.33 -1.01
CA LEU A 74 -8.00 -10.54 -2.22
C LEU A 74 -6.70 -9.72 -2.10
N LEU A 75 -6.38 -9.22 -0.90
CA LEU A 75 -5.12 -8.54 -0.63
C LEU A 75 -3.95 -9.53 -0.70
N GLY A 76 -4.08 -10.71 -0.08
CA GLY A 76 -3.05 -11.75 -0.15
C GLY A 76 -2.78 -12.21 -1.59
N LEU A 77 -3.85 -12.46 -2.36
CA LEU A 77 -3.74 -12.87 -3.76
C LEU A 77 -3.11 -11.79 -4.65
N SER A 78 -3.43 -10.51 -4.45
CA SER A 78 -2.82 -9.44 -5.25
C SER A 78 -1.32 -9.31 -4.99
N LEU A 79 -0.86 -9.46 -3.74
CA LEU A 79 0.56 -9.49 -3.41
C LEU A 79 1.29 -10.65 -4.09
N ILE A 80 0.73 -11.86 -4.04
CA ILE A 80 1.28 -13.04 -4.71
C ILE A 80 1.33 -12.83 -6.22
N PHE A 81 0.25 -12.28 -6.80
CA PHE A 81 0.16 -12.01 -8.23
C PHE A 81 1.23 -11.03 -8.70
N ILE A 82 1.45 -9.94 -7.96
CA ILE A 82 2.53 -8.98 -8.23
C ILE A 82 3.89 -9.65 -8.14
N LEU A 83 4.15 -10.48 -7.11
CA LEU A 83 5.40 -11.22 -6.97
C LEU A 83 5.66 -12.14 -8.17
N VAL A 84 4.64 -12.87 -8.62
CA VAL A 84 4.76 -13.75 -9.79
C VAL A 84 5.10 -12.94 -11.04
N ILE A 85 4.43 -11.81 -11.27
CA ILE A 85 4.73 -10.92 -12.40
C ILE A 85 6.16 -10.37 -12.31
N GLU A 86 6.58 -9.95 -11.13
CA GLU A 86 7.91 -9.39 -10.89
C GLU A 86 9.00 -10.40 -11.26
N PHE A 87 8.93 -11.61 -10.71
CA PHE A 87 9.92 -12.65 -10.93
C PHE A 87 9.86 -13.27 -12.34
N ALA A 88 8.67 -13.51 -12.88
CA ALA A 88 8.51 -14.18 -14.17
C ALA A 88 8.74 -13.26 -15.37
N LEU A 89 8.32 -11.99 -15.28
CA LEU A 89 8.31 -11.06 -16.41
C LEU A 89 9.29 -9.89 -16.21
N LEU A 90 9.18 -9.13 -15.11
CA LEU A 90 9.93 -7.87 -14.97
C LEU A 90 11.43 -8.11 -14.77
N CYS A 91 11.80 -9.16 -14.04
CA CYS A 91 13.20 -9.57 -13.87
C CYS A 91 13.88 -10.03 -15.17
N ARG A 92 13.10 -10.47 -16.17
CA ARG A 92 13.65 -10.88 -17.49
C ARG A 92 13.96 -9.68 -18.40
N ILE A 93 13.24 -8.57 -18.24
CA ILE A 93 13.39 -7.39 -19.10
C ILE A 93 14.34 -6.40 -18.43
N THR A 94 15.61 -6.38 -18.86
CA THR A 94 16.68 -5.58 -18.23
C THR A 94 16.40 -4.08 -18.20
N LYS A 95 15.72 -3.53 -19.23
CA LYS A 95 15.33 -2.12 -19.28
C LYS A 95 14.28 -1.76 -18.22
N VAL A 96 13.28 -2.62 -18.07
CA VAL A 96 12.18 -2.46 -17.10
C VAL A 96 12.71 -2.66 -15.68
N LYS A 97 13.53 -3.70 -15.48
CA LYS A 97 14.24 -3.95 -14.22
C LYS A 97 15.09 -2.75 -13.78
N ALA A 98 15.85 -2.14 -14.68
CA ALA A 98 16.66 -0.95 -14.39
C ALA A 98 15.79 0.27 -14.07
N PHE A 99 14.73 0.51 -14.85
CA PHE A 99 13.81 1.62 -14.66
C PHE A 99 13.05 1.53 -13.31
N LEU A 100 12.58 0.34 -12.94
CA LEU A 100 11.89 0.07 -11.67
C LEU A 100 12.83 -0.21 -10.50
N GLY A 101 14.15 -0.31 -10.71
CA GLY A 101 15.12 -0.50 -9.64
C GLY A 101 15.04 -1.86 -8.95
N ILE A 102 14.54 -2.90 -9.63
CA ILE A 102 14.30 -4.26 -9.08
C ILE A 102 15.63 -5.07 -9.09
N GLY A 103 16.72 -4.53 -8.52
CA GLY A 103 18.05 -5.18 -8.58
C GLY A 103 19.09 -4.65 -7.62
#